data_AF-A0A139AZ59-F1
#
_entry.id   AF-A0A139AZ59-F1
#
_cell.length_a   1.000
_cell.length_b   1.000
_cell.length_c   1.000
_cell.angle_alpha   90.00
_cell.angle_beta   90.00
_cell.angle_gamma   90.00
#
_symmetry.space_group_name_H-M   'P 1'
#
loop_
_entity.id
_entity.type
_entity.pdbx_description
1 polymer ?
#
loop_
_entity_poly.entity_id
_entity_poly.type
_entity_poly.pdbx_seq_one_letter_code
_entity_poly.pdbx_strand_id
1 'polypeptide(L)'
;MLFGSKSFKDGQTRRIVVVGGGYAGTTASQKLAGALKNFPVEITMIERRDTFHHSIGSPRAIVEPGFEKQLFVPYDNVAKDLPNLKVKTNTSIQSVEATHLVTATSEVIPFDYLVLATGANNREIAKFPTKPKAASAKAVYQKIQENVKSAKSFVVVGGGAVGVEIAGELLTDFPNKPVTLIHAGKKLLETNNVSDKMRKWNPICRCVAE
;
A
#
# COMPACT_ATOMS: atom_id res chain seq x y z
N MET A 1 -5.16 -2.45 -15.21
CA MET A 1 -5.73 -2.41 -16.58
C MET A 1 -5.05 -1.30 -17.36
N LEU A 2 -4.78 -1.51 -18.64
CA LEU A 2 -4.25 -0.52 -19.58
C LEU A 2 -5.40 -0.10 -20.51
N PHE A 3 -5.66 1.21 -20.60
CA PHE A 3 -6.65 1.77 -21.52
C PHE A 3 -5.91 2.61 -22.58
N GLY A 4 -6.26 2.46 -23.86
CA GLY A 4 -5.68 3.22 -24.97
C GLY A 4 -6.78 3.88 -25.80
N SER A 5 -6.57 5.12 -26.25
CA SER A 5 -7.68 5.95 -26.77
C SER A 5 -7.75 6.16 -28.29
N LYS A 6 -6.70 5.98 -29.13
CA LYS A 6 -6.75 6.15 -30.62
C LYS A 6 -5.62 5.44 -31.39
N SER A 7 -5.76 5.34 -32.72
CA SER A 7 -4.71 4.95 -33.69
C SER A 7 -3.64 6.04 -33.85
N PHE A 8 -2.38 5.64 -34.10
CA PHE A 8 -1.17 6.43 -33.88
C PHE A 8 -0.60 7.04 -35.18
N LYS A 9 -0.17 8.31 -35.13
CA LYS A 9 0.70 8.95 -36.15
C LYS A 9 2.18 8.91 -35.73
N ASP A 10 3.08 8.64 -36.66
CA ASP A 10 4.54 8.62 -36.41
C ASP A 10 5.07 9.98 -35.95
N GLY A 11 6.07 9.96 -35.05
CA GLY A 11 6.79 11.15 -34.57
C GLY A 11 6.20 11.89 -33.36
N GLN A 12 5.05 11.46 -32.81
CA GLN A 12 4.43 12.12 -31.66
C GLN A 12 4.85 11.49 -30.32
N THR A 13 5.25 12.33 -29.34
CA THR A 13 5.49 11.88 -27.96
C THR A 13 4.22 11.34 -27.31
N ARG A 14 4.29 10.11 -26.78
CA ARG A 14 3.19 9.44 -26.10
C ARG A 14 3.22 9.71 -24.61
N ARG A 15 2.05 9.94 -24.01
CA ARG A 15 1.89 10.20 -22.57
C ARG A 15 1.29 8.98 -21.89
N ILE A 16 2.04 8.39 -20.99
CA ILE A 16 1.57 7.31 -20.11
C ILE A 16 1.39 7.90 -18.71
N VAL A 17 0.17 7.81 -18.16
CA VAL A 17 -0.09 8.23 -16.80
C VAL A 17 -0.30 7.01 -15.91
N VAL A 18 0.39 6.96 -14.77
CA VAL A 18 0.26 5.91 -13.76
C VAL A 18 -0.33 6.54 -12.50
N VAL A 19 -1.51 6.09 -12.08
CA VAL A 19 -2.18 6.61 -10.88
C VAL A 19 -1.96 5.66 -9.71
N GLY A 20 -1.31 6.16 -8.67
CA GLY A 20 -0.89 5.43 -7.48
C GLY A 20 0.61 5.18 -7.48
N GLY A 21 1.30 5.62 -6.43
CA GLY A 21 2.72 5.42 -6.15
C GLY A 21 2.99 4.29 -5.15
N GLY A 22 2.08 3.31 -5.02
CA GLY A 22 2.33 2.11 -4.23
C GLY A 22 3.23 1.10 -4.98
N TYR A 23 3.39 -0.11 -4.42
CA TYR A 23 4.26 -1.17 -4.98
C TYR A 23 4.08 -1.37 -6.50
N ALA A 24 2.83 -1.52 -6.95
CA ALA A 24 2.52 -1.77 -8.35
C ALA A 24 2.82 -0.56 -9.24
N GLY A 25 2.45 0.64 -8.80
CA GLY A 25 2.61 1.86 -9.59
C GLY A 25 4.07 2.26 -9.76
N THR A 26 4.84 2.28 -8.67
CA THR A 26 6.29 2.56 -8.73
C THR A 26 7.00 1.55 -9.62
N THR A 27 6.72 0.25 -9.45
CA THR A 27 7.33 -0.80 -10.28
C THR A 27 6.94 -0.65 -11.76
N ALA A 28 5.66 -0.40 -12.05
CA ALA A 28 5.18 -0.23 -13.41
C ALA A 28 5.83 0.99 -14.08
N SER A 29 5.87 2.13 -13.39
CA SER A 29 6.50 3.36 -13.88
C SER A 29 7.98 3.15 -14.21
N GLN A 30 8.76 2.54 -13.32
CA GLN A 30 10.18 2.28 -13.55
C GLN A 30 10.43 1.30 -14.69
N LYS A 31 9.67 0.20 -14.74
CA LYS A 31 9.78 -0.80 -15.81
C LYS A 31 9.40 -0.23 -17.17
N LEU A 32 8.32 0.55 -17.25
CA LEU A 32 7.91 1.23 -18.48
C LEU A 32 8.96 2.25 -18.91
N ALA A 33 9.48 3.06 -17.99
CA ALA A 33 10.50 4.06 -18.27
C ALA A 33 11.78 3.44 -18.82
N GLY A 34 12.27 2.38 -18.19
CA GLY A 34 13.45 1.64 -18.65
C GLY A 34 13.23 0.94 -19.99
N ALA A 35 12.09 0.30 -20.19
CA ALA A 35 11.78 -0.42 -21.43
C ALA A 35 11.57 0.52 -22.63
N LEU A 36 11.02 1.72 -22.38
CA LEU A 36 10.65 2.68 -23.43
C LEU A 36 11.63 3.85 -23.55
N LYS A 37 12.82 3.76 -22.96
CA LYS A 37 13.82 4.85 -22.92
C LYS A 37 14.26 5.39 -24.29
N ASN A 38 14.17 4.56 -25.34
CA ASN A 38 14.56 4.90 -26.71
C ASN A 38 13.37 5.33 -27.58
N PHE A 39 12.17 5.47 -27.00
CA PHE A 39 10.96 5.87 -27.70
C PHE A 39 10.52 7.26 -27.25
N PRO A 40 9.78 8.02 -28.08
CA PRO A 40 9.23 9.30 -27.69
C PRO A 40 8.04 9.07 -26.74
N VAL A 41 8.34 8.82 -25.46
CA VAL A 41 7.34 8.53 -24.42
C VAL A 41 7.67 9.34 -23.17
N GLU A 42 6.66 9.98 -22.60
CA GLU A 42 6.69 10.59 -21.28
C GLU A 42 5.78 9.82 -20.33
N ILE A 43 6.31 9.47 -19.17
CA ILE A 43 5.58 8.75 -18.12
C ILE A 43 5.42 9.67 -16.92
N THR A 44 4.19 9.82 -16.42
CA THR A 44 3.91 10.56 -15.20
C THR A 44 3.27 9.64 -14.16
N MET A 45 3.96 9.40 -13.05
CA MET A 45 3.39 8.74 -11.88
C MET A 45 2.73 9.80 -10.99
N ILE A 46 1.45 9.62 -10.67
CA ILE A 46 0.68 10.52 -9.82
C ILE A 46 0.31 9.81 -8.53
N GLU A 47 0.65 10.40 -7.39
CA GLU A 47 0.34 9.87 -6.07
C GLU A 47 -0.24 10.96 -5.16
N ARG A 48 -1.26 10.59 -4.39
CA ARG A 48 -1.91 11.48 -3.42
C ARG A 48 -1.07 11.74 -2.18
N ARG A 49 -0.20 10.79 -1.80
CA ARG A 49 0.73 10.90 -0.67
C ARG A 49 2.01 11.65 -1.04
N ASP A 50 2.65 12.22 -0.02
CA ASP A 50 3.98 12.84 -0.13
C ASP A 50 5.12 11.81 -0.11
N THR A 51 4.86 10.61 0.37
CA THR A 51 5.85 9.54 0.56
C THR A 51 5.26 8.18 0.20
N PHE A 52 6.14 7.25 -0.13
CA PHE A 52 5.80 5.84 -0.25
C PHE A 52 5.53 5.26 1.13
N HIS A 53 4.43 4.52 1.27
CA HIS A 53 4.09 3.82 2.51
C HIS A 53 4.36 2.32 2.35
N HIS A 54 5.41 1.83 3.00
CA HIS A 54 5.77 0.42 3.05
C HIS A 54 4.86 -0.34 4.02
N SER A 55 3.61 -0.53 3.62
CA SER A 55 2.56 -1.08 4.49
C SER A 55 2.82 -2.50 5.01
N ILE A 56 3.74 -3.25 4.40
CA ILE A 56 4.09 -4.62 4.83
C ILE A 56 4.69 -4.60 6.24
N GLY A 57 5.42 -3.53 6.62
CA GLY A 57 5.97 -3.39 7.97
C GLY A 57 4.96 -2.88 9.03
N SER A 58 3.69 -2.71 8.68
CA SER A 58 2.67 -2.21 9.62
C SER A 58 2.47 -3.08 10.87
N PRO A 59 2.45 -4.43 10.80
CA PRO A 59 2.32 -5.28 11.99
C PRO A 59 3.40 -5.01 13.04
N ARG A 60 4.64 -4.78 12.61
CA ARG A 60 5.74 -4.43 13.50
C ARG A 60 5.60 -3.01 14.07
N ALA A 61 5.21 -2.05 13.22
CA ALA A 61 5.07 -0.65 13.62
C ALA A 61 3.99 -0.40 14.68
N ILE A 62 3.06 -1.31 14.92
CA ILE A 62 2.03 -1.14 15.96
C ILE A 62 2.51 -1.56 17.35
N VAL A 63 3.58 -2.35 17.44
CA VAL A 63 4.14 -2.85 18.72
C VAL A 63 5.48 -2.20 19.08
N GLU A 64 6.28 -1.78 18.09
CA GLU A 64 7.60 -1.20 18.31
C GLU A 64 7.62 0.33 18.04
N PRO A 65 7.70 1.17 19.09
CA PRO A 65 7.81 2.61 18.93
C PRO A 65 9.06 3.02 18.15
N GLY A 66 8.89 3.91 17.18
CA GLY A 66 9.95 4.40 16.31
C GLY A 66 10.10 3.62 15.01
N PHE A 67 9.63 2.37 14.94
CA PHE A 67 9.68 1.57 13.72
C PHE A 67 8.81 2.18 12.60
N GLU A 68 7.73 2.90 12.96
CA GLU A 68 6.86 3.56 11.99
C GLU A 68 7.60 4.54 11.08
N LYS A 69 8.75 5.08 11.51
CA LYS A 69 9.57 5.98 10.70
C LYS A 69 10.10 5.30 9.44
N GLN A 70 10.42 4.02 9.51
CA GLN A 70 10.96 3.22 8.40
C GLN A 70 9.91 2.93 7.33
N LEU A 71 8.62 3.07 7.66
CA LEU A 71 7.55 2.78 6.72
C LEU A 71 7.32 3.89 5.69
N PHE A 72 7.96 5.06 5.83
CA PHE A 72 7.75 6.21 4.94
C PHE A 72 9.03 6.53 4.18
N VAL A 73 9.01 6.25 2.87
CA VAL A 73 10.18 6.38 2.00
C VAL A 73 9.94 7.55 1.02
N PRO A 74 10.90 8.50 0.87
CA PRO A 74 10.81 9.56 -0.14
C PRO A 74 10.76 8.99 -1.56
N TYR A 75 10.05 9.70 -2.46
CA TYR A 75 9.95 9.31 -3.87
C TYR A 75 11.18 9.72 -4.71
N ASP A 76 12.16 10.40 -4.13
CA ASP A 76 13.29 11.04 -4.83
C ASP A 76 14.06 10.07 -5.75
N ASN A 77 14.13 8.79 -5.37
CA ASN A 77 14.85 7.77 -6.12
C ASN A 77 14.00 7.07 -7.19
N VAL A 78 12.69 7.34 -7.29
CA VAL A 78 11.82 6.60 -8.23
C VAL A 78 12.14 6.92 -9.69
N ALA A 79 12.39 8.20 -9.99
CA ALA A 79 12.76 8.66 -11.33
C ALA A 79 14.27 8.80 -11.55
N LYS A 80 15.08 8.37 -10.58
CA LYS A 80 16.54 8.45 -10.67
C LYS A 80 17.02 7.68 -11.90
N ASP A 81 17.84 8.34 -12.72
CA ASP A 81 18.39 7.80 -13.97
C ASP A 81 17.33 7.44 -15.04
N LEU A 82 16.10 7.93 -14.89
CA LEU A 82 14.96 7.70 -15.79
C LEU A 82 14.39 9.04 -16.29
N PRO A 83 15.00 9.69 -17.30
CA PRO A 83 14.64 11.05 -17.72
C PRO A 83 13.23 11.17 -18.31
N ASN A 84 12.65 10.05 -18.76
CA ASN A 84 11.28 9.99 -19.28
C ASN A 84 10.23 9.73 -18.19
N LEU A 85 10.61 9.65 -16.90
CA LEU A 85 9.70 9.45 -15.78
C LEU A 85 9.62 10.69 -14.89
N LYS A 86 8.41 11.21 -14.70
CA LYS A 86 8.08 12.28 -13.76
C LYS A 86 7.25 11.72 -12.62
N VAL A 87 7.54 12.15 -11.40
CA VAL A 87 6.76 11.78 -10.20
C VAL A 87 6.08 13.01 -9.64
N LYS A 88 4.75 12.97 -9.57
CA LYS A 88 3.90 14.02 -9.02
C LYS A 88 3.21 13.51 -7.76
N THR A 89 3.66 14.00 -6.60
CA THR A 89 3.10 13.67 -5.29
C THR A 89 2.02 14.68 -4.89
N ASN A 90 1.38 14.47 -3.73
CA ASN A 90 0.36 15.37 -3.19
C ASN A 90 -0.82 15.66 -4.14
N THR A 91 -1.06 14.77 -5.10
CA THR A 91 -2.04 14.98 -6.16
C THR A 91 -3.07 13.86 -6.12
N SER A 92 -4.29 14.20 -5.72
CA SER A 92 -5.41 13.26 -5.72
C SER A 92 -6.17 13.33 -7.05
N ILE A 93 -6.52 12.19 -7.61
CA ILE A 93 -7.39 12.09 -8.79
C ILE A 93 -8.84 11.99 -8.34
N GLN A 94 -9.70 12.84 -8.88
CA GLN A 94 -11.13 12.88 -8.60
C GLN A 94 -11.92 12.02 -9.60
N SER A 95 -11.66 12.17 -10.90
CA SER A 95 -12.30 11.37 -11.95
C SER A 95 -11.32 10.94 -13.03
N VAL A 96 -11.71 9.88 -13.74
CA VAL A 96 -11.01 9.32 -14.89
C VAL A 96 -11.95 9.42 -16.07
N GLU A 97 -11.60 10.24 -17.05
CA GLU A 97 -12.32 10.37 -18.31
C GLU A 97 -11.61 9.55 -19.41
N ALA A 98 -12.21 9.45 -20.59
CA ALA A 98 -11.71 8.62 -21.69
C ALA A 98 -10.28 9.00 -22.17
N THR A 99 -9.89 10.26 -22.03
CA THR A 99 -8.63 10.80 -22.57
C THR A 99 -7.82 11.62 -21.55
N HIS A 100 -8.35 11.81 -20.35
CA HIS A 100 -7.71 12.64 -19.33
C HIS A 100 -8.18 12.25 -17.93
N LEU A 101 -7.43 12.69 -16.93
CA LEU A 101 -7.79 12.65 -15.52
C LEU A 101 -8.19 14.05 -15.07
N VAL A 102 -9.07 14.13 -14.08
CA VAL A 102 -9.36 15.36 -13.34
C VAL A 102 -8.83 15.21 -11.92
N THR A 103 -7.97 16.12 -11.49
CA THR A 103 -7.47 16.12 -10.10
C THR A 103 -8.52 16.70 -9.15
N ALA A 104 -8.36 16.47 -7.84
CA ALA A 104 -9.21 17.07 -6.82
C ALA A 104 -9.14 18.60 -6.75
N THR A 105 -8.15 19.21 -7.42
CA THR A 105 -8.01 20.67 -7.57
C THR A 105 -8.46 21.14 -8.96
N SER A 106 -9.23 20.33 -9.68
CA SER A 106 -9.75 20.61 -11.03
C SER A 106 -8.69 20.77 -12.13
N GLU A 107 -7.46 20.28 -11.91
CA GLU A 107 -6.45 20.22 -12.97
C GLU A 107 -6.77 19.07 -13.91
N VAL A 108 -6.66 19.32 -15.23
CA VAL A 108 -6.89 18.31 -16.27
C VAL A 108 -5.56 17.76 -16.75
N ILE A 109 -5.37 16.43 -16.61
CA ILE A 109 -4.13 15.74 -16.99
C ILE A 109 -4.43 14.77 -18.14
N PRO A 110 -4.07 15.12 -19.38
CA PRO A 110 -4.31 14.27 -20.55
C PRO A 110 -3.36 13.06 -20.59
N PHE A 111 -3.84 11.94 -21.13
CA PHE A 111 -3.05 10.73 -21.34
C PHE A 111 -3.40 10.04 -22.67
N ASP A 112 -2.43 9.31 -23.22
CA ASP A 112 -2.69 8.39 -24.33
C ASP A 112 -2.85 6.95 -23.80
N TYR A 113 -2.17 6.64 -22.70
CA TYR A 113 -2.33 5.40 -21.94
C TYR A 113 -2.47 5.67 -20.45
N LEU A 114 -3.34 4.91 -19.80
CA LEU A 114 -3.57 4.99 -18.36
C LEU A 114 -3.30 3.65 -17.66
N VAL A 115 -2.54 3.70 -16.58
CA VAL A 115 -2.36 2.59 -15.63
C VAL A 115 -2.98 2.98 -14.29
N LEU A 116 -4.02 2.26 -13.89
CA LEU A 116 -4.62 2.40 -12.57
C LEU A 116 -3.94 1.43 -11.58
N ALA A 117 -3.16 1.99 -10.66
CA ALA A 117 -2.42 1.29 -9.60
C ALA A 117 -2.72 1.90 -8.21
N THR A 118 -3.96 2.36 -8.02
CA THR A 118 -4.43 3.06 -6.81
C THR A 118 -4.43 2.22 -5.54
N GLY A 119 -4.24 0.90 -5.69
CA GLY A 119 -4.40 -0.07 -4.61
C GLY A 119 -5.86 -0.23 -4.19
N ALA A 120 -6.09 -1.06 -3.18
CA ALA A 120 -7.42 -1.27 -2.63
C ALA A 120 -7.71 -0.34 -1.43
N ASN A 121 -8.96 0.03 -1.23
CA ASN A 121 -9.42 0.80 -0.08
C ASN A 121 -10.12 -0.16 0.90
N ASN A 122 -9.33 -0.93 1.64
CA ASN A 122 -9.85 -1.92 2.58
C ASN A 122 -10.12 -1.22 3.93
N ARG A 123 -11.20 -1.60 4.62
CA ARG A 123 -11.40 -1.28 6.05
C ARG A 123 -10.42 -2.01 6.98
N GLU A 124 -9.54 -2.83 6.43
CA GLU A 124 -8.64 -3.70 7.18
C GLU A 124 -7.42 -2.98 7.73
N ILE A 125 -7.00 -3.47 8.90
CA ILE A 125 -5.93 -2.97 9.76
C ILE A 125 -4.57 -2.87 9.03
N ALA A 126 -4.40 -3.55 7.89
CA ALA A 126 -3.19 -3.53 7.06
C ALA A 126 -2.90 -2.18 6.38
N LYS A 127 -3.87 -1.25 6.34
CA LYS A 127 -3.74 0.06 5.68
C LYS A 127 -4.10 1.22 6.61
N PHE A 128 -3.58 1.20 7.84
CA PHE A 128 -3.43 2.45 8.58
C PHE A 128 -2.15 3.14 8.10
N PRO A 129 -2.16 4.43 7.71
CA PRO A 129 -3.25 5.43 7.69
C PRO A 129 -3.59 5.92 6.27
N THR A 130 -4.84 6.33 6.06
CA THR A 130 -5.33 6.92 4.79
C THR A 130 -4.86 8.36 4.56
N LYS A 131 -4.09 8.91 5.50
CA LYS A 131 -3.63 10.29 5.49
C LYS A 131 -2.60 10.48 4.37
N PRO A 132 -2.71 11.55 3.57
CA PRO A 132 -1.79 11.81 2.48
C PRO A 132 -0.38 12.22 2.96
N LYS A 133 -0.24 12.64 4.22
CA LYS A 133 1.02 13.15 4.77
C LYS A 133 1.69 12.15 5.70
N ALA A 134 2.99 11.92 5.51
CA ALA A 134 3.80 11.05 6.35
C ALA A 134 3.73 11.40 7.84
N ALA A 135 3.75 12.68 8.19
CA ALA A 135 3.71 13.13 9.59
C ALA A 135 2.39 12.73 10.27
N SER A 136 1.26 13.04 9.64
CA SER A 136 -0.07 12.64 10.12
C SER A 136 -0.21 11.12 10.16
N ALA A 137 0.47 10.43 9.24
CA ALA A 137 0.46 8.99 9.18
C ALA A 137 1.21 8.33 10.37
N LYS A 138 2.40 8.83 10.69
CA LYS A 138 3.20 8.40 11.85
C LYS A 138 2.45 8.60 13.17
N ALA A 139 1.74 9.73 13.31
CA ALA A 139 0.93 10.01 14.50
C ALA A 139 -0.17 8.95 14.74
N VAL A 140 -0.71 8.35 13.67
CA VAL A 140 -1.68 7.25 13.80
C VAL A 140 -1.03 6.00 14.40
N TYR A 141 0.17 5.63 13.93
CA TYR A 141 0.91 4.49 14.51
C TYR A 141 1.26 4.73 15.97
N GLN A 142 1.74 5.93 16.31
CA GLN A 142 2.03 6.32 17.69
C GLN A 142 0.81 6.18 18.59
N LYS A 143 -0.36 6.59 18.11
CA LYS A 143 -1.61 6.42 18.86
C LYS A 143 -2.00 4.95 19.04
N ILE A 144 -1.79 4.13 18.02
CA ILE A 144 -2.03 2.68 18.11
C ILE A 144 -1.06 2.05 19.12
N GLN A 145 0.23 2.42 19.11
CA GLN A 145 1.23 1.93 20.06
C GLN A 145 0.83 2.24 21.51
N GLU A 146 0.32 3.45 21.80
CA GLU A 146 -0.22 3.81 23.12
C GLU A 146 -1.40 2.91 23.54
N ASN A 147 -2.33 2.67 22.61
CA ASN A 147 -3.49 1.81 22.86
C ASN A 147 -3.05 0.36 23.09
N VAL A 148 -2.10 -0.15 22.30
CA VAL A 148 -1.54 -1.50 22.45
C VAL A 148 -0.84 -1.65 23.81
N LYS A 149 -0.05 -0.65 24.20
CA LYS A 149 0.65 -0.65 25.49
C LYS A 149 -0.31 -0.64 26.68
N SER A 150 -1.41 0.10 26.61
CA SER A 150 -2.40 0.23 27.69
C SER A 150 -3.45 -0.89 27.73
N ALA A 151 -3.67 -1.60 26.62
CA ALA A 151 -4.62 -2.70 26.55
C ALA A 151 -4.25 -3.85 27.51
N LYS A 152 -5.28 -4.51 28.06
CA LYS A 152 -5.13 -5.70 28.94
C LYS A 152 -5.20 -7.01 28.16
N SER A 153 -5.88 -7.01 27.03
CA SER A 153 -6.04 -8.13 26.09
C SER A 153 -6.32 -7.59 24.70
N PHE A 154 -6.23 -8.46 23.70
CA PHE A 154 -6.38 -8.11 22.29
C PHE A 154 -7.38 -9.05 21.61
N VAL A 155 -8.13 -8.51 20.66
CA VAL A 155 -8.93 -9.28 19.72
C VAL A 155 -8.48 -8.92 18.31
N VAL A 156 -8.07 -9.91 17.55
CA VAL A 156 -7.68 -9.79 16.13
C VAL A 156 -8.75 -10.47 15.30
N VAL A 157 -9.36 -9.73 14.37
CA VAL A 157 -10.39 -10.26 13.47
C VAL A 157 -9.75 -10.52 12.11
N GLY A 158 -9.83 -11.76 11.64
CA GLY A 158 -9.28 -12.25 10.38
C GLY A 158 -8.02 -13.10 10.57
N GLY A 159 -8.12 -14.41 10.38
CA GLY A 159 -7.01 -15.37 10.41
C GLY A 159 -6.19 -15.49 9.13
N GLY A 160 -6.20 -14.47 8.27
CA GLY A 160 -5.32 -14.39 7.09
C GLY A 160 -3.90 -13.97 7.45
N ALA A 161 -3.02 -13.84 6.45
CA ALA A 161 -1.60 -13.51 6.66
C ALA A 161 -1.38 -12.31 7.60
N VAL A 162 -2.05 -11.18 7.33
CA VAL A 162 -1.91 -9.96 8.13
C VAL A 162 -2.37 -10.16 9.58
N GLY A 163 -3.52 -10.78 9.81
CA GLY A 163 -4.03 -10.96 11.17
C GLY A 163 -3.17 -11.94 11.98
N VAL A 164 -2.63 -12.96 11.32
CA VAL A 164 -1.63 -13.86 11.91
C VAL A 164 -0.34 -13.11 12.26
N GLU A 165 0.19 -12.26 11.37
CA GLU A 165 1.37 -11.42 11.66
C GLU A 165 1.12 -10.50 12.85
N ILE A 166 -0.01 -9.79 12.89
CA ILE A 166 -0.38 -8.91 14.00
C ILE A 166 -0.47 -9.68 15.32
N ALA A 167 -1.13 -10.84 15.32
CA ALA A 167 -1.23 -11.66 16.53
C ALA A 167 0.15 -12.15 16.99
N GLY A 168 1.04 -12.50 16.06
CA GLY A 168 2.42 -12.87 16.35
C GLY A 168 3.25 -11.74 16.97
N GLU A 169 3.20 -10.54 16.38
CA GLU A 169 3.87 -9.33 16.90
C GLU A 169 3.35 -8.99 18.32
N LEU A 170 2.03 -9.02 18.53
CA LEU A 170 1.44 -8.75 19.85
C LEU A 170 1.88 -9.76 20.92
N LEU A 171 1.89 -11.06 20.60
CA LEU A 171 2.34 -12.10 21.53
C LEU A 171 3.84 -12.03 21.82
N THR A 172 4.64 -11.58 20.84
CA THR A 172 6.09 -11.48 20.99
C THR A 172 6.46 -10.35 21.96
N ASP A 173 5.87 -9.16 21.77
CA ASP A 173 6.16 -7.99 22.59
C ASP A 173 5.36 -7.93 23.89
N PHE A 174 4.19 -8.59 23.95
CA PHE A 174 3.32 -8.62 25.12
C PHE A 174 2.90 -10.05 25.51
N PRO A 175 3.86 -10.93 25.88
CA PRO A 175 3.61 -12.36 26.09
C PRO A 175 2.60 -12.66 27.22
N ASN A 176 2.39 -11.72 28.14
CA ASN A 176 1.47 -11.87 29.27
C ASN A 176 0.05 -11.35 28.99
N LYS A 177 -0.20 -10.75 27.82
CA LYS A 177 -1.51 -10.20 27.46
C LYS A 177 -2.25 -11.20 26.55
N PRO A 178 -3.48 -11.62 26.91
CA PRO A 178 -4.23 -12.55 26.08
C PRO A 178 -4.53 -11.98 24.69
N VAL A 179 -4.38 -12.79 23.65
CA VAL A 179 -4.76 -12.47 22.27
C VAL A 179 -5.81 -13.48 21.79
N THR A 180 -6.97 -12.99 21.37
CA THR A 180 -8.02 -13.82 20.74
C THR A 180 -8.01 -13.55 19.23
N LEU A 181 -7.86 -14.59 18.42
CA LEU A 181 -7.90 -14.50 16.96
C LEU A 181 -9.21 -15.09 16.45
N ILE A 182 -10.06 -14.26 15.84
CA ILE A 182 -11.36 -14.67 15.32
C ILE A 182 -11.25 -14.82 13.81
N HIS A 183 -11.68 -15.96 13.26
CA HIS A 183 -11.63 -16.20 11.83
C HIS A 183 -12.85 -16.99 11.37
N ALA A 184 -13.51 -16.49 10.33
CA ALA A 184 -14.67 -17.15 9.73
C ALA A 184 -14.33 -18.43 8.93
N GLY A 185 -13.06 -18.60 8.54
CA GLY A 185 -12.61 -19.78 7.81
C GLY A 185 -12.31 -20.97 8.73
N LYS A 186 -12.27 -22.18 8.16
CA LYS A 186 -12.00 -23.41 8.92
C LYS A 186 -10.54 -23.53 9.37
N LYS A 187 -9.63 -22.82 8.71
CA LYS A 187 -8.19 -22.85 8.96
C LYS A 187 -7.60 -21.45 8.85
N LEU A 188 -6.67 -21.11 9.74
CA LEU A 188 -5.83 -19.93 9.56
C LEU A 188 -5.02 -20.05 8.28
N LEU A 189 -4.76 -18.93 7.61
CA LEU A 189 -3.97 -18.83 6.37
C LEU A 189 -4.53 -19.65 5.20
N GLU A 190 -5.85 -19.88 5.14
CA GLU A 190 -6.49 -20.82 4.20
C GLU A 190 -6.08 -20.60 2.73
N THR A 191 -5.95 -19.34 2.31
CA THR A 191 -5.57 -18.96 0.94
C THR A 191 -4.06 -18.99 0.69
N ASN A 192 -3.24 -19.30 1.68
CA ASN A 192 -1.78 -19.32 1.57
C ASN A 192 -1.26 -20.75 1.42
N ASN A 193 -0.25 -20.94 0.59
CA ASN A 193 0.44 -22.21 0.41
C ASN A 193 1.43 -22.48 1.55
N VAL A 194 0.91 -22.77 2.75
CA VAL A 194 1.68 -23.04 3.96
C VAL A 194 1.36 -24.42 4.53
N SER A 195 2.35 -25.04 5.17
CA SER A 195 2.22 -26.37 5.79
C SER A 195 1.23 -26.35 6.96
N ASP A 196 0.63 -27.51 7.27
CA ASP A 196 -0.25 -27.64 8.44
C ASP A 196 0.49 -27.39 9.76
N LYS A 197 1.81 -27.62 9.80
CA LYS A 197 2.64 -27.26 10.97
C LYS A 197 2.59 -25.75 11.23
N MET A 198 2.61 -24.92 10.19
CA MET A 198 2.50 -23.46 10.30
C MET A 198 1.11 -23.01 10.77
N ARG A 199 0.08 -23.84 10.55
CA ARG A 199 -1.30 -23.55 10.96
C ARG A 199 -1.59 -23.96 12.40
N LYS A 200 -0.71 -24.73 13.05
CA LYS A 200 -0.83 -25.10 14.46
C LYS A 200 -0.49 -23.89 15.32
N TRP A 201 -1.53 -23.27 15.89
CA TRP A 201 -1.44 -22.07 16.69
C TRP A 201 -1.24 -22.39 18.19
N ASN A 202 -0.49 -21.53 18.91
CA ASN A 202 -0.10 -21.73 20.31
C ASN A 202 -1.30 -21.59 21.29
N PRO A 203 -1.41 -22.37 22.40
CA PRO A 203 -2.59 -22.38 23.28
C PRO A 203 -2.88 -21.09 24.06
N ILE A 204 -1.96 -20.13 24.09
CA ILE A 204 -2.14 -18.79 24.71
C ILE A 204 -3.18 -17.96 23.92
N CYS A 205 -3.48 -18.37 22.70
CA CYS A 205 -4.52 -17.78 21.88
C CYS A 205 -5.73 -18.70 21.73
N ARG A 206 -6.91 -18.12 21.96
CA ARG A 206 -8.17 -18.77 21.60
C ARG A 206 -8.50 -18.39 20.15
N CYS A 207 -8.58 -19.39 19.29
CA CYS A 207 -9.23 -19.24 18.00
C CYS A 207 -10.72 -19.53 18.17
N VAL A 208 -11.56 -18.57 17.85
CA VAL A 208 -13.02 -18.78 17.77
C VAL A 208 -13.36 -18.79 16.28
N ALA A 209 -13.75 -19.97 15.79
CA ALA A 209 -14.39 -20.13 14.50
C ALA A 209 -15.90 -20.10 14.75
N GLU A 210 -16.60 -19.16 14.12
CA GLU A 210 -18.07 -19.11 14.06
C GLU A 210 -18.54 -19.60 12.69
#